data_AF-A0A925SG78-F1
#
_entry.id   AF-A0A925SG78-F1
#
_cell.length_a   1.000
_cell.length_b   1.000
_cell.length_c   1.000
_cell.angle_alpha   90.00
_cell.angle_beta   90.00
_cell.angle_gamma   90.00
#
_symmetry.space_group_name_H-M   'P 1'
#
loop_
_entity.id
_entity.type
_entity.pdbx_description
1 polymer ?
#
loop_
_entity_poly.entity_id
_entity_poly.type
_entity_poly.pdbx_seq_one_letter_code
_entity_poly.pdbx_strand_id
1 'polypeptide(L)'
;MRKIRAVKLGANLYNLFADEVKSEAYRQHYSDPSFWAKLKEFARVAGMKVVYPALLLQYMMKSNDVSLKTKLIISAALGYFILPVDFIPDFAPMIGFADDLGVFMLILKQMASNVTPEIKQQAREHLHKWFNETNSEELDDLERKFAQDQPSQ
;
A
#
# COMPACT_ATOMS: atom_id res chain seq x y z
N MET A 1 -4.20 20.54 30.03
CA MET A 1 -4.54 20.39 28.60
C MET A 1 -3.26 20.04 27.84
N ARG A 2 -3.00 18.76 27.54
CA ARG A 2 -1.82 18.36 26.76
C ARG A 2 -2.13 18.56 25.28
N LYS A 3 -1.49 19.54 24.65
CA LYS A 3 -1.47 19.67 23.19
C LYS A 3 -0.88 18.38 22.62
N ILE A 4 -1.73 17.55 22.02
CA ILE A 4 -1.32 16.35 21.29
C ILE A 4 -0.39 16.84 20.19
N ARG A 5 0.91 16.55 20.31
CA ARG A 5 1.85 16.78 19.22
C ARG A 5 1.39 15.87 18.10
N ALA A 6 0.75 16.42 17.08
CA ALA A 6 0.56 15.76 15.80
C ALA A 6 1.90 15.11 15.45
N VAL A 7 1.90 13.79 15.47
CA VAL A 7 3.10 12.98 15.36
C VAL A 7 3.77 13.38 14.05
N LYS A 8 4.97 13.95 14.17
CA LYS A 8 5.75 14.63 13.12
C LYS A 8 6.26 13.65 12.03
N LEU A 9 5.54 12.55 11.77
CA LEU A 9 6.00 11.38 11.01
C LEU A 9 5.55 11.32 9.54
N GLY A 10 4.53 12.07 9.11
CA GLY A 10 4.30 12.23 7.66
C GLY A 10 5.52 12.81 6.94
N ALA A 11 6.35 13.57 7.65
CA ALA A 11 7.64 14.04 7.18
C ALA A 11 8.66 12.91 6.97
N ASN A 12 8.63 11.81 7.73
CA ASN A 12 9.68 10.79 7.69
C ASN A 12 9.54 9.86 6.47
N LEU A 13 8.32 9.40 6.16
CA LEU A 13 8.08 8.70 4.89
C LEU A 13 8.27 9.61 3.68
N TYR A 14 7.79 10.86 3.76
CA TYR A 14 8.04 11.82 2.68
C TYR A 14 9.53 12.03 2.45
N ASN A 15 10.35 12.12 3.50
CA ASN A 15 11.80 12.25 3.36
C ASN A 15 12.44 10.98 2.79
N LEU A 16 11.99 9.79 3.20
CA LEU A 16 12.47 8.51 2.69
C LEU A 16 12.20 8.34 1.19
N PHE A 17 11.06 8.84 0.72
CA PHE A 17 10.66 8.80 -0.69
C PHE A 17 10.77 10.17 -1.38
N ALA A 18 11.46 11.16 -0.79
CA ALA A 18 11.43 12.54 -1.27
C ALA A 18 12.04 12.66 -2.66
N ASP A 19 13.15 11.96 -2.89
CA ASP A 19 13.88 11.98 -4.15
C ASP A 19 13.10 11.21 -5.22
N GLU A 20 12.49 10.08 -4.84
CA GLU A 20 11.58 9.29 -5.68
C GLU A 20 10.38 10.14 -6.14
N VAL A 21 9.70 10.81 -5.19
CA VAL A 21 8.51 11.65 -5.45
C VAL A 21 8.86 12.90 -6.27
N LYS A 22 10.10 13.39 -6.18
CA LYS A 22 10.55 14.56 -6.96
C LYS A 22 11.01 14.19 -8.37
N SER A 23 11.37 12.93 -8.63
CA SER A 23 11.89 12.44 -9.91
C SER A 23 10.87 12.63 -11.06
N GLU A 24 11.36 12.83 -12.29
CA GLU A 24 10.49 12.97 -13.47
C GLU A 24 9.77 11.66 -13.82
N ALA A 25 10.40 10.51 -13.57
CA ALA A 25 9.81 9.17 -13.73
C ALA A 25 8.51 9.03 -12.92
N TYR A 26 8.44 9.66 -11.76
CA TYR A 26 7.29 9.60 -10.85
C TYR A 26 6.09 10.48 -11.29
N ARG A 27 6.32 11.56 -12.05
CA ARG A 27 5.25 12.51 -12.39
C ARG A 27 4.26 12.03 -13.44
N GLN A 28 4.51 10.90 -14.13
CA GLN A 28 3.78 10.62 -15.38
C GLN A 28 3.12 9.24 -15.55
N HIS A 29 3.12 8.30 -14.60
CA HIS A 29 2.78 6.90 -14.94
C HIS A 29 1.75 6.16 -14.07
N TYR A 30 1.04 6.81 -13.15
CA TYR A 30 -0.05 6.16 -12.41
C TYR A 30 -1.44 6.59 -12.93
N SER A 31 -2.23 5.62 -13.42
CA SER A 31 -3.66 5.81 -13.67
C SER A 31 -4.47 4.68 -13.01
N ASP A 32 -5.57 5.03 -12.35
CA ASP A 32 -6.43 4.07 -11.67
C ASP A 32 -6.87 2.90 -12.58
N PRO A 33 -7.30 3.11 -13.84
CA PRO A 33 -7.71 1.99 -14.71
C PRO A 33 -6.57 1.00 -15.00
N SER A 34 -5.37 1.52 -15.27
CA SER A 34 -4.19 0.68 -15.52
C SER A 34 -3.78 -0.12 -14.28
N PHE A 35 -3.94 0.47 -13.09
CA PHE A 35 -3.66 -0.22 -11.84
C PHE A 35 -4.60 -1.40 -11.62
N TRP A 36 -5.90 -1.19 -11.77
CA TRP A 36 -6.88 -2.26 -11.58
C TRP A 36 -6.72 -3.40 -12.56
N ALA A 37 -6.40 -3.09 -13.83
CA ALA A 37 -6.16 -4.11 -14.86
C ALA A 37 -4.97 -4.99 -14.49
N LYS A 38 -3.83 -4.37 -14.17
CA LYS A 38 -2.61 -5.11 -13.82
C LYS A 38 -2.74 -5.86 -12.49
N LEU A 39 -3.25 -5.22 -11.45
CA LEU A 39 -3.41 -5.87 -10.15
C LEU A 39 -4.27 -7.13 -10.28
N LYS A 40 -5.31 -7.12 -11.14
CA LYS A 40 -6.14 -8.29 -11.41
C LYS A 40 -5.39 -9.41 -12.13
N GLU A 41 -4.49 -9.09 -13.07
CA GLU A 41 -3.64 -10.08 -13.76
C GLU A 41 -2.65 -10.73 -12.80
N PHE A 42 -2.00 -9.93 -11.95
CA PHE A 42 -1.03 -10.41 -10.97
C PHE A 42 -1.66 -11.08 -9.74
N ALA A 43 -2.93 -10.79 -9.44
CA ALA A 43 -3.59 -11.24 -8.22
C ALA A 43 -3.50 -12.75 -8.02
N ARG A 44 -3.69 -13.55 -9.08
CA ARG A 44 -3.62 -15.02 -8.99
C ARG A 44 -2.23 -15.54 -8.62
N VAL A 45 -1.18 -14.85 -9.05
CA VAL A 45 0.22 -15.25 -8.81
C VAL A 45 0.70 -14.71 -7.46
N ALA A 46 0.38 -13.46 -7.14
CA ALA A 46 0.79 -12.79 -5.91
C ALA A 46 0.06 -13.32 -4.67
N GLY A 47 -1.18 -13.79 -4.85
CA GLY A 47 -2.01 -14.33 -3.79
C GLY A 47 -2.55 -13.27 -2.83
N MET A 48 -3.41 -13.71 -1.91
CA MET A 48 -4.20 -12.84 -1.06
C MET A 48 -3.36 -12.00 -0.09
N LYS A 49 -2.23 -12.54 0.42
CA LYS A 49 -1.32 -11.84 1.33
C LYS A 49 -0.71 -10.57 0.74
N VAL A 50 -0.59 -10.49 -0.58
CA VAL A 50 0.00 -9.34 -1.29
C VAL A 50 -1.11 -8.43 -1.80
N VAL A 51 -2.16 -9.02 -2.38
CA VAL A 51 -3.28 -8.25 -2.94
C VAL A 51 -4.05 -7.49 -1.86
N TYR A 52 -4.21 -8.07 -0.67
CA TYR A 52 -4.96 -7.42 0.40
C TYR A 52 -4.32 -6.10 0.89
N PRO A 53 -3.02 -6.04 1.24
CA PRO A 53 -2.32 -4.79 1.51
C PRO A 53 -2.42 -3.76 0.37
N ALA A 54 -2.28 -4.20 -0.88
CA ALA A 54 -2.42 -3.30 -2.04
C ALA A 54 -3.83 -2.69 -2.13
N LEU A 55 -4.87 -3.47 -1.86
CA LEU A 55 -6.25 -2.99 -1.81
C LEU A 55 -6.47 -2.00 -0.67
N LEU A 56 -5.95 -2.26 0.53
CA LEU A 56 -6.04 -1.32 1.66
C LEU A 56 -5.44 0.04 1.30
N LEU A 57 -4.25 0.05 0.70
CA LEU A 57 -3.59 1.26 0.21
C LEU A 57 -4.42 1.98 -0.86
N GLN A 58 -4.97 1.23 -1.82
CA GLN A 58 -5.80 1.78 -2.90
C GLN A 58 -7.08 2.44 -2.38
N TYR A 59 -7.78 1.80 -1.44
CA TYR A 59 -8.98 2.38 -0.82
C TYR A 59 -8.65 3.56 0.09
N MET A 60 -7.49 3.55 0.75
CA MET A 60 -7.01 4.69 1.52
C MET A 60 -6.78 5.92 0.63
N MET A 61 -6.31 5.77 -0.62
CA MET A 61 -6.20 6.92 -1.55
C MET A 61 -7.54 7.59 -1.86
N LYS A 62 -8.66 6.87 -1.73
CA LYS A 62 -10.01 7.42 -1.93
C LYS A 62 -10.53 8.20 -0.72
N SER A 63 -9.92 8.07 0.45
CA SER A 63 -10.31 8.82 1.64
C SER A 63 -9.88 10.29 1.55
N ASN A 64 -10.76 11.20 1.99
CA ASN A 64 -10.47 12.64 2.09
C ASN A 64 -9.59 12.97 3.30
N ASP A 65 -9.50 12.07 4.28
CA ASP A 65 -8.69 12.25 5.50
C ASP A 65 -7.20 12.00 5.26
N VAL A 66 -6.85 11.52 4.07
CA VAL A 66 -5.47 11.20 3.68
C VAL A 66 -4.88 12.35 2.90
N SER A 67 -3.75 12.88 3.40
CA SER A 67 -3.08 14.02 2.76
C SER A 67 -2.60 13.69 1.34
N LEU A 68 -2.54 14.71 0.46
CA LEU A 68 -2.05 14.54 -0.91
C LEU A 68 -0.64 13.92 -0.96
N LYS A 69 0.25 14.32 -0.05
CA LYS A 69 1.61 13.75 0.04
C LYS A 69 1.58 12.26 0.35
N THR A 70 0.70 11.82 1.23
CA THR A 70 0.51 10.41 1.55
C THR A 70 -0.05 9.65 0.35
N LYS A 71 -1.03 10.21 -0.36
CA LYS A 71 -1.57 9.61 -1.59
C LYS A 71 -0.50 9.42 -2.64
N LEU A 72 0.41 10.40 -2.80
CA LEU A 72 1.56 10.26 -3.67
C LEU A 72 2.45 9.06 -3.28
N ILE A 73 2.88 8.97 -2.02
CA ILE A 73 3.69 7.83 -1.55
C ILE A 73 3.00 6.49 -1.82
N ILE A 74 1.69 6.42 -1.59
CA ILE A 74 0.90 5.22 -1.89
C ILE A 74 0.90 4.92 -3.40
N SER A 75 0.64 5.91 -4.25
CA SER A 75 0.69 5.73 -5.70
C SER A 75 2.07 5.29 -6.19
N ALA A 76 3.15 5.73 -5.53
CA ALA A 76 4.53 5.30 -5.83
C ALA A 76 4.72 3.81 -5.56
N ALA A 77 4.37 3.38 -4.34
CA ALA A 77 4.50 2.00 -3.93
C ALA A 77 3.62 1.07 -4.80
N LEU A 78 2.37 1.46 -5.02
CA LEU A 78 1.44 0.69 -5.87
C LEU A 78 1.91 0.65 -7.31
N GLY A 79 2.41 1.78 -7.85
CA GLY A 79 2.96 1.89 -9.19
C GLY A 79 4.15 0.97 -9.40
N TYR A 80 5.13 1.01 -8.50
CA TYR A 80 6.31 0.14 -8.55
C TYR A 80 5.92 -1.35 -8.57
N PHE A 81 5.00 -1.76 -7.70
CA PHE A 81 4.52 -3.14 -7.61
C PHE A 81 3.86 -3.67 -8.90
N ILE A 82 3.19 -2.81 -9.66
CA ILE A 82 2.49 -3.20 -10.89
C ILE A 82 3.26 -2.87 -12.18
N LEU A 83 4.43 -2.22 -12.09
CA LEU A 83 5.18 -1.91 -13.30
C LEU A 83 5.52 -3.23 -14.02
N PRO A 84 5.43 -3.27 -15.37
CA PRO A 84 5.87 -4.46 -16.08
C PRO A 84 7.33 -4.67 -15.73
N VAL A 85 7.72 -5.89 -15.40
CA VAL A 85 9.12 -6.25 -15.12
C VAL A 85 10.04 -5.78 -16.27
N ASP A 86 9.51 -5.67 -17.50
CA ASP A 86 10.16 -5.14 -18.71
C ASP A 86 10.62 -3.66 -18.63
N PHE A 87 10.27 -2.90 -17.57
CA PHE A 87 10.81 -1.53 -17.34
C PHE A 87 12.06 -1.51 -16.45
N ILE A 88 12.50 -2.67 -15.94
CA ILE A 88 13.72 -2.87 -15.15
C ILE A 88 14.70 -3.66 -16.03
N PRO A 89 15.60 -3.00 -16.78
CA PRO A 89 16.61 -3.71 -17.54
C PRO A 89 17.60 -4.38 -16.56
N ASP A 90 17.69 -5.72 -16.62
CA ASP A 90 18.79 -6.57 -16.15
C ASP A 90 19.50 -6.26 -14.81
N PHE A 91 18.78 -6.00 -13.71
CA PHE A 91 19.41 -5.81 -12.38
C PHE A 91 18.96 -6.68 -11.20
N ALA A 92 18.09 -7.68 -11.37
CA ALA A 92 17.74 -8.55 -10.23
C ALA A 92 17.45 -10.00 -10.64
N PRO A 93 18.47 -10.88 -10.70
CA PRO A 93 18.27 -12.33 -10.83
C PRO A 93 17.67 -12.97 -9.55
N MET A 94 17.45 -12.18 -8.51
CA MET A 94 16.96 -12.58 -7.19
C MET A 94 16.18 -11.39 -6.63
N ILE A 95 14.96 -11.62 -6.13
CA ILE A 95 14.09 -10.65 -5.41
C ILE A 95 13.22 -9.80 -6.34
N GLY A 96 11.90 -9.76 -6.07
CA GLY A 96 10.96 -8.91 -6.81
C GLY A 96 9.61 -8.64 -6.15
N PHE A 97 9.17 -9.43 -5.15
CA PHE A 97 7.90 -9.20 -4.44
C PHE A 97 8.05 -8.98 -2.93
N ALA A 98 9.15 -9.48 -2.34
CA ALA A 98 9.39 -9.40 -0.89
C ALA A 98 9.67 -7.97 -0.43
N ASP A 99 10.36 -7.17 -1.24
CA ASP A 99 10.63 -5.75 -0.93
C ASP A 99 9.35 -4.91 -1.02
N ASP A 100 8.45 -5.19 -1.97
CA ASP A 100 7.20 -4.45 -2.16
C ASP A 100 6.16 -4.68 -1.07
N LEU A 101 6.00 -5.93 -0.63
CA LEU A 101 5.14 -6.22 0.51
C LEU A 101 5.70 -5.55 1.78
N GLY A 102 7.03 -5.51 1.94
CA GLY A 102 7.68 -4.74 2.99
C GLY A 102 7.30 -3.27 2.95
N VAL A 103 7.38 -2.64 1.76
CA VAL A 103 6.99 -1.23 1.55
C VAL A 103 5.50 -1.02 1.87
N PHE A 104 4.60 -1.89 1.41
CA PHE A 104 3.18 -1.80 1.73
C PHE A 104 2.93 -1.89 3.23
N MET A 105 3.54 -2.86 3.89
CA MET A 105 3.39 -3.07 5.33
C MET A 105 3.96 -1.88 6.12
N LEU A 106 5.07 -1.27 5.68
CA LEU A 106 5.63 -0.06 6.29
C LEU A 106 4.68 1.13 6.17
N ILE A 107 4.11 1.35 4.98
CA ILE A 107 3.12 2.43 4.76
C ILE A 107 1.88 2.18 5.60
N LEU A 108 1.32 0.96 5.59
CA LEU A 108 0.14 0.58 6.38
C LEU A 108 0.39 0.73 7.87
N LYS A 109 1.56 0.32 8.36
CA LYS A 109 1.95 0.48 9.76
C LYS A 109 1.98 1.95 10.16
N GLN A 110 2.59 2.79 9.32
CA GLN A 110 2.69 4.22 9.58
C GLN A 110 1.33 4.93 9.48
N MET A 111 0.42 4.40 8.67
CA MET A 111 -0.90 4.96 8.39
C MET A 111 -2.02 4.15 9.03
N ALA A 112 -1.73 3.31 10.03
CA ALA A 112 -2.70 2.37 10.58
C ALA A 112 -3.97 3.06 11.13
N SER A 113 -3.83 4.29 11.65
CA SER A 113 -4.97 5.12 12.10
C SER A 113 -5.90 5.56 10.99
N ASN A 114 -5.42 5.59 9.74
CA ASN A 114 -6.18 5.96 8.55
C ASN A 114 -6.81 4.73 7.87
N VAL A 115 -6.47 3.51 8.30
CA VAL A 115 -7.07 2.27 7.81
C VAL A 115 -8.35 2.01 8.58
N THR A 116 -9.43 2.67 8.16
CA THR A 116 -10.74 2.60 8.83
C THR A 116 -11.40 1.23 8.64
N PRO A 117 -12.39 0.86 9.49
CA PRO A 117 -13.17 -0.35 9.30
C PRO A 117 -13.80 -0.45 7.90
N GLU A 118 -14.26 0.68 7.35
CA GLU A 118 -14.85 0.74 6.01
C GLU A 118 -13.83 0.41 4.92
N ILE A 119 -12.58 0.89 5.04
CA ILE A 119 -11.49 0.55 4.11
C ILE A 119 -11.18 -0.94 4.17
N LYS A 120 -11.12 -1.52 5.37
CA LYS A 120 -10.89 -2.96 5.56
C LYS A 120 -12.01 -3.78 4.94
N GLN A 121 -13.26 -3.38 5.15
CA GLN A 121 -14.43 -4.04 4.57
C GLN A 121 -14.38 -3.98 3.04
N GLN A 122 -14.14 -2.81 2.46
CA GLN A 122 -14.04 -2.64 1.01
C GLN A 122 -12.95 -3.52 0.40
N ALA A 123 -11.78 -3.61 1.06
CA ALA A 123 -10.69 -4.47 0.62
C ALA A 123 -11.06 -5.96 0.70
N ARG A 124 -11.69 -6.41 1.80
CA ARG A 124 -12.12 -7.81 1.98
C ARG A 124 -13.19 -8.23 0.97
N GLU A 125 -14.19 -7.38 0.73
CA GLU A 125 -15.22 -7.62 -0.28
C GLU A 125 -14.63 -7.71 -1.69
N HIS A 126 -13.64 -6.87 -2.01
CA HIS A 126 -12.95 -6.94 -3.29
C HIS A 126 -12.14 -8.23 -3.43
N LEU A 127 -11.42 -8.61 -2.38
CA LEU A 127 -10.65 -9.85 -2.34
C LEU A 127 -11.57 -11.07 -2.56
N HIS A 128 -12.71 -11.12 -1.87
CA HIS A 128 -13.70 -12.18 -2.03
C HIS A 128 -14.19 -12.29 -3.48
N LYS A 129 -14.48 -11.16 -4.14
CA LYS A 129 -14.89 -11.14 -5.55
C LYS A 129 -13.83 -11.67 -6.52
N TRP A 130 -12.55 -11.60 -6.16
CA TRP A 130 -11.45 -12.01 -7.04
C TRP A 130 -10.99 -13.45 -6.82
N PHE A 131 -10.99 -13.90 -5.57
CA PHE A 131 -10.47 -15.22 -5.19
C PHE A 131 -11.57 -16.23 -4.89
N ASN A 132 -12.84 -15.81 -4.78
CA ASN A 132 -13.99 -16.63 -4.35
C ASN A 132 -13.83 -17.28 -2.96
N GLU A 133 -12.75 -16.99 -2.25
CA GLU A 133 -12.46 -17.43 -0.90
C GLU A 133 -11.76 -16.30 -0.14
N THR A 134 -12.00 -16.24 1.16
CA THR A 134 -11.29 -15.32 2.06
C THR A 134 -10.84 -16.09 3.29
N ASN A 135 -9.52 -16.28 3.45
CA ASN A 135 -8.94 -16.79 4.69
C ASN A 135 -8.93 -15.64 5.71
N SER A 136 -10.00 -15.51 6.48
CA SER A 136 -10.17 -14.42 7.44
C SER A 136 -9.04 -14.36 8.47
N GLU A 137 -8.54 -15.50 8.95
CA GLU A 137 -7.43 -15.57 9.91
C GLU A 137 -6.16 -14.95 9.34
N GLU A 138 -5.83 -15.26 8.09
CA GLU A 138 -4.66 -14.72 7.40
C GLU A 138 -4.74 -13.21 7.21
N LEU A 139 -5.92 -12.67 6.90
CA LEU A 139 -6.13 -11.24 6.79
C LEU A 139 -6.04 -10.55 8.16
N ASP A 140 -6.60 -11.17 9.19
CA ASP A 140 -6.52 -10.67 10.57
C ASP A 140 -5.08 -10.66 11.07
N ASP A 141 -4.26 -11.64 10.70
CA ASP A 141 -2.82 -11.66 10.99
C ASP A 141 -2.09 -10.47 10.36
N LEU A 142 -2.40 -10.15 9.10
CA LEU A 142 -1.82 -8.98 8.42
C LEU A 142 -2.25 -7.68 9.09
N GLU A 143 -3.53 -7.57 9.44
CA GLU A 143 -4.06 -6.42 10.18
C GLU A 143 -3.35 -6.22 11.52
N ARG A 144 -3.14 -7.31 12.27
CA ARG A 144 -2.38 -7.25 13.52
C ARG A 144 -0.94 -6.80 13.29
N LYS A 145 -0.26 -7.34 12.27
CA LYS A 145 1.14 -6.99 11.97
C LYS A 145 1.35 -5.51 11.69
N PHE A 146 0.43 -4.83 11.01
CA PHE A 146 0.56 -3.39 10.80
C PHE A 146 -0.05 -2.54 11.94
N ALA A 147 -0.92 -3.10 12.79
CA ALA A 147 -1.52 -2.39 13.91
C ALA A 147 -0.70 -2.46 15.22
N GLN A 148 0.14 -3.49 15.42
CA GLN A 148 0.73 -3.83 16.72
C GLN A 148 1.86 -2.92 17.24
N ASP A 149 2.39 -1.97 16.46
CA ASP A 149 3.52 -1.10 16.86
C ASP A 149 3.13 0.37 17.08
N GLN A 150 1.85 0.68 17.26
CA GLN A 150 1.49 1.97 17.84
C GLN A 150 1.83 1.93 19.33
N PRO A 151 2.73 2.81 19.84
CA PRO A 151 2.94 2.89 21.28
C PRO A 151 1.57 3.13 21.93
N SER A 152 1.20 2.25 22.85
CA SER A 152 0.00 2.41 23.67
C SER A 152 0.00 3.84 24.23
N GLN A 153 -1.08 4.58 23.97
CA GLN A 153 -1.24 5.96 24.42
C GLN A 153 -1.18 6.09 25.93
#